data_AF-I3Z524-F1
#
_entry.id   AF-I3Z524-F1
#
_cell.length_a   1.000
_cell.length_b   1.000
_cell.length_c   1.000
_cell.angle_alpha   90.00
_cell.angle_beta   90.00
_cell.angle_gamma   90.00
#
_symmetry.space_group_name_H-M   'P 1'
#
loop_
_entity.id
_entity.type
_entity.pdbx_description
1 polymer ?
#
loop_
_entity_poly.entity_id
_entity_poly.type
_entity_poly.pdbx_seq_one_letter_code
_entity_poly.pdbx_strand_id
1 'polypeptide(L)' 'MGKFIESKQKGICLQTKKTIKVGDSVFYFPGRGMFCIDSQIYQEHLKNGAYSENNESEIREDIADIFVE' A
#
# COMPACT_ATOMS: atom_id res chain seq x y z
N MET A 1 1.84 7.43 15.01
CA MET A 1 2.40 6.33 14.20
C MET A 1 1.67 6.34 12.86
N GLY A 2 2.40 6.27 11.74
CA GLY A 2 1.78 6.26 10.41
C GLY A 2 1.19 4.89 10.05
N LYS A 3 0.43 4.83 8.96
CA LYS A 3 -0.23 3.61 8.50
C LYS A 3 -0.11 3.44 6.99
N PHE A 4 -0.03 2.20 6.53
CA PHE A 4 -0.18 1.88 5.11
C PHE A 4 -1.67 1.91 4.76
N ILE A 5 -2.00 2.66 3.72
CA ILE A 5 -3.36 2.78 3.19
C ILE A 5 -3.30 2.78 1.68
N GLU A 6 -4.42 2.41 1.07
CA GLU A 6 -4.66 2.68 -0.34
C GLU A 6 -5.16 4.12 -0.50
N SER A 7 -4.58 4.87 -1.44
CA SER A 7 -4.96 6.25 -1.66
C SER A 7 -6.35 6.33 -2.30
N LYS A 8 -7.31 6.95 -1.60
CA LYS A 8 -8.68 7.19 -2.12
C LYS A 8 -8.79 8.40 -3.05
N GLN A 9 -7.75 9.22 -3.11
CA GLN A 9 -7.75 10.47 -3.87
C GLN A 9 -6.40 10.71 -4.54
N LYS A 10 -6.37 11.54 -5.57
CA LYS A 10 -5.11 11.98 -6.17
C LYS A 10 -4.37 12.85 -5.15
N GLY A 11 -3.07 12.63 -5.02
CA GLY A 11 -2.22 13.34 -4.07
C GLY A 11 -0.82 13.55 -4.61
N ILE A 12 0.03 14.17 -3.80
CA ILE A 12 1.46 14.32 -4.11
C ILE A 12 2.26 13.71 -2.97
N CYS A 13 3.21 12.85 -3.33
CA CYS A 13 4.19 12.28 -2.44
C CYS A 13 5.12 13.39 -1.96
N LEU A 14 5.14 13.70 -0.67
CA LEU A 14 5.80 14.91 -0.18
C LEU A 14 7.32 14.91 -0.37
N GLN A 15 7.95 13.74 -0.30
CA GLN A 15 9.39 13.58 -0.43
C GLN A 15 9.85 13.57 -1.89
N THR A 16 9.23 12.74 -2.73
CA THR A 16 9.67 12.56 -4.13
C THR A 16 8.98 13.52 -5.11
N LYS A 17 7.98 14.27 -4.65
CA LYS A 17 7.09 15.12 -5.47
C LYS A 17 6.35 14.36 -6.58
N LYS A 18 6.37 13.03 -6.57
CA LYS A 18 5.60 12.19 -7.49
C LYS A 18 4.11 12.30 -7.22
N THR A 19 3.31 12.24 -8.27
CA THR A 19 1.85 12.17 -8.17
C THR A 19 1.44 10.79 -7.66
N ILE A 20 0.61 10.76 -6.63
CA ILE A 20 -0.07 9.58 -6.10
C ILE A 20 -1.43 9.48 -6.78
N LYS A 21 -1.72 8.33 -7.37
CA LYS A 21 -3.02 8.04 -8.00
C LYS A 21 -3.97 7.40 -7.00
N VAL A 22 -5.25 7.37 -7.36
CA VAL A 22 -6.25 6.59 -6.63
C VAL A 22 -5.93 5.11 -6.82
N GLY A 23 -5.93 4.34 -5.74
CA GLY A 23 -5.54 2.92 -5.75
C GLY A 23 -4.05 2.68 -5.47
N ASP A 24 -3.21 3.72 -5.42
CA ASP A 24 -1.80 3.53 -5.10
C ASP A 24 -1.62 3.23 -3.60
N SER A 25 -0.78 2.24 -3.29
CA SER A 25 -0.33 1.97 -1.93
C SER A 25 0.58 3.08 -1.42
N VAL A 26 0.18 3.72 -0.32
CA VAL A 26 0.92 4.82 0.29
C VAL A 26 1.02 4.65 1.80
N PHE A 27 2.07 5.21 2.37
CA PHE A 27 2.21 5.35 3.81
C PHE A 27 1.71 6.74 4.22
N TYR A 28 0.61 6.78 4.97
CA TYR A 28 0.04 8.00 5.49
C TYR A 28 0.52 8.24 6.92
N PHE A 29 1.14 9.40 7.15
CA PHE A 29 1.57 9.83 8.47
C PHE A 29 0.77 11.08 8.88
N PRO A 30 -0.06 11.01 9.93
CA PRO A 30 -0.85 12.15 10.37
C PRO A 30 0.06 13.32 10.76
N GLY A 31 -0.23 14.51 10.24
CA GLY A 31 0.58 15.72 10.45
C GLY A 31 1.80 15.86 9.54
N ARG A 32 2.20 14.80 8.80
CA ARG A 32 3.21 14.92 7.74
C ARG A 32 2.60 14.82 6.34
N GLY A 33 1.78 13.81 6.06
CA GLY A 33 1.13 13.61 4.77
C GLY A 33 1.33 12.21 4.19
N MET A 34 1.27 12.09 2.87
CA MET A 34 1.36 10.81 2.15
C MET A 34 2.73 10.57 1.54
N PHE A 35 3.22 9.34 1.68
CA PHE A 35 4.49 8.87 1.15
C PHE A 35 4.24 7.68 0.22
N CYS A 36 4.73 7.80 -1.00
CA CYS A 36 4.67 6.81 -2.06
C CYS A 36 5.72 5.72 -1.86
N ILE A 37 5.58 4.59 -2.58
CA ILE A 37 6.49 3.45 -2.50
C ILE A 37 7.98 3.80 -2.71
N ASP A 38 8.27 4.81 -3.54
CA ASP A 38 9.62 5.30 -3.80
C ASP A 38 10.22 6.13 -2.63
N SER A 39 9.41 6.54 -1.66
CA SER A 39 9.89 7.36 -0.54
C SER A 39 10.70 6.51 0.44
N GLN A 40 11.81 7.08 0.93
CA GLN A 40 12.60 6.44 1.99
C GLN A 40 11.76 6.18 3.24
N ILE A 41 10.85 7.08 3.59
CA ILE A 41 9.95 6.93 4.75
C ILE A 41 9.04 5.71 4.58
N TYR A 42 8.50 5.53 3.38
CA TYR A 42 7.68 4.34 3.06
C TYR A 42 8.51 3.06 3.23
N GLN A 43 9.69 3.00 2.61
CA GLN A 43 10.59 1.84 2.64
C GLN A 43 11.09 1.52 4.06
N GLU A 44 11.41 2.54 4.86
CA GLU A 44 11.85 2.39 6.25
C GLU A 44 10.74 1.80 7.13
N HIS A 45 9.51 2.31 7.02
CA HIS A 45 8.38 1.80 7.81
C HIS A 45 7.90 0.43 7.31
N LEU A 46 8.13 0.12 6.04
CA LEU A 46 7.85 -1.19 5.47
C LEU A 46 8.80 -2.23 6.08
N LYS A 47 10.11 -1.93 6.12
CA LYS A 47 11.14 -2.81 6.68
C LYS A 47 11.05 -2.95 8.20
N ASN A 48 10.69 -1.87 8.90
CA ASN A 48 10.65 -1.84 10.37
C ASN A 48 9.37 -2.45 10.97
N GLY A 49 8.52 -3.10 10.17
CA GLY A 49 7.47 -3.98 10.70
C GLY A 49 6.08 -3.36 10.89
N ALA A 50 5.71 -2.34 10.10
CA ALA A 50 4.30 -1.91 10.05
C ALA A 50 3.46 -2.61 8.97
N TYR A 51 4.07 -3.47 8.15
CA TYR A 51 3.35 -4.50 7.39
C TYR A 51 3.35 -5.78 8.23
N SER A 52 2.41 -5.90 9.18
CA SER A 52 1.91 -7.24 9.48
C SER A 52 1.22 -7.69 8.21
N GLU A 53 1.73 -8.74 7.56
CA GLU A 53 1.09 -9.48 6.47
C GLU A 53 -0.24 -10.14 6.93
N ASN A 54 -1.16 -9.38 7.49
CA ASN A 54 -2.49 -9.86 7.88
C ASN A 54 -3.58 -9.43 6.89
N ASN A 55 -3.23 -9.16 5.62
CA ASN A 55 -4.24 -8.75 4.64
C ASN A 55 -3.97 -9.20 3.19
N GLU A 56 -3.26 -10.31 2.99
CA GLU A 56 -3.11 -10.95 1.67
C GLU A 56 -3.20 -12.49 1.75
N SER A 57 -4.27 -13.04 2.35
CA SER A 57 -4.57 -14.48 2.26
C SER A 57 -6.06 -14.81 2.12
N GLU A 58 -6.87 -13.94 1.51
CA GLU A 58 -8.28 -14.27 1.21
C GLU A 58 -8.67 -14.08 -0.26
N ILE A 59 -7.71 -14.10 -1.19
CA ILE A 59 -8.02 -14.06 -2.62
C ILE A 59 -7.02 -14.92 -3.39
N ARG A 60 -7.20 -16.25 -3.36
CA ARG A 60 -6.81 -17.24 -4.40
C ARG A 60 -6.85 -18.64 -3.81
N GLU A 61 -7.96 -19.34 -4.02
CA GLU A 61 -8.04 -20.78 -4.34
C GLU A 61 -9.52 -21.19 -4.35
N ASP A 62 -10.26 -20.87 -5.43
CA ASP A 62 -11.50 -21.61 -5.79
C ASP A 62 -11.84 -21.43 -7.30
N ILE A 63 -10.81 -21.37 -8.15
CA ILE A 63 -10.98 -21.46 -9.61
C ILE A 63 -10.04 -22.55 -10.13
N ALA A 64 -10.23 -23.76 -9.65
CA ALA A 64 -9.61 -24.95 -10.20
C ALA A 64 -10.43 -26.17 -9.78
N ASP A 65 -11.60 -26.34 -10.38
CA ASP A 65 -12.12 -27.62 -10.87
C ASP A 65 -13.58 -27.43 -11.28
N ILE A 66 -13.88 -27.64 -12.56
CA ILE A 66 -15.09 -28.24 -13.15
C ILE A 66 -15.00 -27.92 -14.65
N PHE A 67 -14.08 -28.63 -15.32
CA PHE A 67 -14.14 -28.89 -16.77
C PHE A 67 -13.46 -30.24 -17.02
N VAL A 68 -14.18 -31.30 -16.66
CA VAL A 68 -14.06 -32.70 -17.09
C VAL A 68 -15.46 -33.26 -16.78
N GLU A 69 -16.29 -33.80 -17.67
CA GLU A 69 -16.16 -34.47 -18.98
C GLU A 69 -17.46 -34.24 -19.78
#